data_AF-I0III1-F1
#
_entry.id   AF-I0III1-F1
#
_cell.length_a   1.000
_cell.length_b   1.000
_cell.length_c   1.000
_cell.angle_alpha   90.00
_cell.angle_beta   90.00
_cell.angle_gamma   90.00
#
_symmetry.space_group_name_H-M   'P 1'
#
loop_
_entity.id
_entity.type
_entity.pdbx_description
1 polymer ?
#
loop_
_entity_poly.entity_id
_entity_poly.type
_entity_poly.pdbx_seq_one_letter_code
_entity_poly.pdbx_strand_id
1 'polypeptide(L)' 'MKNDEVTKMTDEQLAETLGQVRRELFDLRSKAVTEKVENNRTFGRLRRDVARVLTEQRRRVLGNAPASA' A
#
# COMPACT_ATOMS: atom_id res chain seq x y z
N MET A 1 5.79 -5.17 -3.67
CA MET A 1 6.75 -4.45 -2.81
C MET A 1 7.42 -5.42 -1.84
N LYS A 2 8.68 -5.22 -1.44
CA LYS A 2 9.28 -5.95 -0.30
C LYS A 2 9.20 -5.08 0.96
N ASN A 3 9.07 -5.69 2.14
CA ASN A 3 8.98 -4.95 3.42
C ASN A 3 10.22 -4.07 3.63
N ASP A 4 11.40 -4.53 3.20
CA ASP A 4 12.66 -3.80 3.34
C ASP A 4 12.75 -2.53 2.47
N GLU A 5 11.91 -2.42 1.44
CA GLU A 5 11.81 -1.23 0.60
C GLU A 5 10.91 -0.18 1.28
N VAL A 6 9.81 -0.63 1.88
CA VAL A 6 8.84 0.24 2.57
C VAL A 6 9.47 0.87 3.82
N THR A 7 10.31 0.15 4.55
CA THR A 7 11.01 0.68 5.72
C THR A 7 12.04 1.76 5.37
N LYS A 8 12.64 1.71 4.18
CA LYS A 8 13.66 2.66 3.70
C LYS A 8 13.08 3.95 3.10
N MET A 9 11.79 3.97 2.77
CA MET A 9 11.12 5.14 2.18
C MET A 9 10.91 6.26 3.21
N THR A 10 10.93 7.52 2.78
CA THR A 10 10.53 8.66 3.64
C THR A 10 9.01 8.72 3.81
N ASP A 11 8.51 9.49 4.78
CA ASP A 11 7.05 9.59 5.02
C ASP A 11 6.29 10.12 3.79
N GLU A 12 6.89 11.06 3.07
CA GLU A 12 6.37 11.62 1.82
C GLU A 12 6.32 10.56 0.71
N GLN A 13 7.39 9.77 0.55
CA GLN A 13 7.45 8.68 -0.41
C GLN A 13 6.43 7.58 -0.09
N LEU A 14 6.20 7.28 1.19
CA LEU A 14 5.16 6.34 1.62
C LEU A 14 3.76 6.85 1.26
N ALA A 15 3.49 8.14 1.48
CA ALA A 15 2.21 8.74 1.12
C ALA A 15 1.98 8.75 -0.40
N GLU A 16 3.01 9.09 -1.18
CA GLU A 16 2.94 9.07 -2.64
C GLU A 16 2.70 7.65 -3.16
N THR A 17 3.47 6.68 -2.66
CA THR A 17 3.34 5.28 -3.07
C THR A 17 1.98 4.71 -2.70
N LEU A 18 1.43 5.06 -1.53
CA LEU A 18 0.07 4.69 -1.15
C LEU A 18 -0.96 5.20 -2.17
N GLY A 19 -0.80 6.45 -2.62
CA GLY A 19 -1.64 7.05 -3.65
C GLY A 19 -1.54 6.31 -4.99
N GLN A 20 -0.33 5.98 -5.43
CA GLN A 20 -0.09 5.24 -6.66
C GLN A 20 -0.72 3.84 -6.63
N VAL A 21 -0.46 3.05 -5.58
CA VAL A 21 -0.97 1.67 -5.45
C VAL A 21 -2.51 1.65 -5.36
N ARG A 22 -3.12 2.66 -4.71
CA ARG A 22 -4.59 2.79 -4.66
C ARG A 22 -5.19 3.12 -6.01
N ARG A 23 -4.55 3.99 -6.81
CA ARG A 23 -4.98 4.27 -8.19
C ARG A 23 -4.90 3.02 -9.06
N GLU A 24 -3.77 2.31 -9.00
CA GLU A 24 -3.60 1.06 -9.76
C GLU A 24 -4.66 0.01 -9.37
N LEU A 25 -4.98 -0.10 -8.08
CA LEU A 25 -6.05 -1.00 -7.61
C LEU A 25 -7.43 -0.56 -8.13
N PHE A 26 -7.70 0.74 -8.20
CA PHE A 26 -8.95 1.27 -8.76
C PHE A 26 -9.05 0.96 -10.25
N ASP A 27 -8.00 1.23 -11.02
CA ASP A 27 -7.97 0.95 -12.46
C ASP A 27 -8.14 -0.54 -12.74
N LEU A 28 -7.47 -1.39 -11.95
CA LEU A 28 -7.58 -2.85 -12.07
C LEU A 28 -9.02 -3.32 -11.77
N ARG A 29 -9.70 -2.74 -10.78
CA ARG A 29 -11.11 -3.03 -10.49
C ARG A 29 -12.02 -2.58 -11.62
N SER A 30 -11.80 -1.38 -12.15
CA SER A 30 -12.58 -0.84 -13.27
C SER A 30 -12.43 -1.73 -14.52
N LYS A 31 -11.20 -2.17 -14.83
CA LYS A 31 -10.93 -3.13 -15.91
C LYS A 31 -11.59 -4.49 -15.69
N ALA A 32 -11.69 -4.94 -14.44
CA ALA A 32 -12.33 -6.23 -14.13
C ALA A 32 -13.83 -6.25 -14.36
N VAL A 33 -14.47 -5.09 -14.41
CA VAL A 33 -15.90 -4.98 -14.72
C VAL A 33 -16.13 -5.08 -16.24
N THR A 34 -15.22 -4.55 -17.04
CA THR A 34 -15.36 -4.47 -18.51
C THR A 34 -14.72 -5.64 -19.25
N GLU A 35 -13.65 -6.21 -18.72
CA GLU A 35 -12.83 -7.23 -19.37
C GLU A 35 -12.53 -8.41 -18.43
N LYS A 36 -12.31 -9.60 -19.02
CA LYS A 36 -11.79 -10.74 -18.24
C LYS A 36 -10.37 -10.41 -17.80
N VAL A 37 -10.17 -10.17 -16.50
CA VAL A 37 -8.83 -10.05 -15.93
C VAL A 37 -8.13 -11.40 -15.99
N GLU A 38 -7.11 -11.50 -16.82
CA GLU A 38 -6.32 -12.74 -16.94
C GLU A 38 -5.52 -13.03 -15.67
N ASN A 39 -5.04 -11.99 -14.97
CA ASN A 39 -4.18 -12.15 -13.80
C ASN A 39 -4.83 -11.60 -12.52
N ASN A 40 -5.75 -12.37 -11.94
CA ASN A 40 -6.40 -12.04 -10.66
C ASN A 40 -5.45 -12.00 -9.45
N ARG A 41 -4.23 -12.55 -9.56
CA ARG A 41 -3.24 -12.54 -8.46
C ARG A 41 -2.73 -11.13 -8.15
N THR A 42 -2.82 -10.23 -9.13
CA THR A 42 -2.42 -8.82 -9.00
C THR A 42 -3.24 -8.08 -7.95
N PHE A 43 -4.55 -8.33 -7.84
CA PHE A 43 -5.39 -7.78 -6.77
C PHE A 43 -4.84 -8.10 -5.38
N GLY A 44 -4.48 -9.37 -5.14
CA GLY A 44 -3.91 -9.82 -3.87
C GLY A 44 -2.51 -9.25 -3.60
N ARG A 45 -1.72 -8.97 -4.64
CA ARG A 45 -0.42 -8.29 -4.51
C ARG A 45 -0.62 -6.82 -4.10
N LEU A 46 -1.44 -6.08 -4.84
CA LEU A 46 -1.70 -4.66 -4.59
C LEU A 46 -2.31 -4.42 -3.21
N ARG A 47 -3.26 -5.26 -2.77
CA ARG A 47 -3.83 -5.18 -1.41
C ARG A 47 -2.78 -5.38 -0.32
N ARG A 48 -1.84 -6.32 -0.51
CA ARG A 48 -0.73 -6.55 0.43
C ARG A 48 0.24 -5.37 0.45
N ASP A 49 0.52 -4.79 -0.70
CA ASP A 49 1.40 -3.63 -0.79
C ASP A 49 0.79 -2.40 -0.07
N VAL A 50 -0.53 -2.14 -0.22
CA VAL A 50 -1.24 -1.12 0.57
C VAL A 50 -1.13 -1.38 2.08
N ALA A 51 -1.36 -2.63 2.51
CA ALA A 51 -1.31 -2.99 3.93
C ALA A 51 0.08 -2.74 4.53
N ARG A 52 1.15 -3.04 3.79
CA ARG A 52 2.53 -2.82 4.23
C ARG A 52 2.85 -1.34 4.42
N VAL A 53 2.48 -0.50 3.45
CA VAL A 53 2.69 0.96 3.54
C VAL A 53 1.94 1.54 4.74
N LEU A 54 0.67 1.16 4.94
CA LEU A 54 -0.11 1.61 6.10
C LEU A 54 0.47 1.11 7.43
N THR A 55 1.03 -0.09 7.45
CA THR A 55 1.67 -0.66 8.65
C THR A 55 2.90 0.15 9.04
N GLU A 56 3.76 0.49 8.08
CA GLU A 56 4.95 1.32 8.34
C GLU A 56 4.58 2.75 8.76
N GLN A 57 3.60 3.37 8.10
CA GLN A 57 3.07 4.68 8.54
C GLN A 57 2.55 4.60 9.99
N ARG A 58 1.77 3.56 10.33
CA ARG A 58 1.26 3.38 11.68
C ARG A 58 2.39 3.11 12.68
N ARG A 59 3.40 2.33 12.30
CA ARG A 59 4.58 2.04 13.13
C ARG A 59 5.34 3.32 13.46
N ARG A 60 5.53 4.22 12.50
CA ARG A 60 6.18 5.53 12.72
C ARG A 60 5.38 6.41 13.66
N VAL A 61 4.06 6.47 13.46
CA VAL A 61 3.15 7.20 14.36
C VAL A 61 3.20 6.64 15.78
N LEU A 62 3.19 5.32 15.96
CA LEU A 62 3.25 4.69 17.28
C LEU A 62 4.62 4.83 17.95
N GLY A 63 5.71 4.81 17.19
CA GLY A 63 7.07 5.05 17.72
C GLY A 63 7.28 6.52 18.13
N ASN A 64 6.56 7.45 17.51
CA ASN A 64 6.62 8.88 17.83
C ASN A 64 5.52 9.32 18.82
N ALA A 65 4.53 8.47 19.08
CA ALA A 65 3.52 8.71 20.11
C ALA A 65 4.13 8.40 21.47
N PRO A 66 4.07 9.32 22.46
CA PRO A 66 4.45 8.98 23.82
C PRO A 66 3.52 7.87 24.28
N ALA A 67 4.11 6.76 24.76
CA ALA A 67 3.39 5.70 25.45
C ALA A 67 2.62 6.37 26.61
N SER A 68 1.35 6.66 26.37
CA SER A 68 0.44 7.20 27.38
C SER A 68 -0.06 5.99 28.15
N ALA A 69 0.28 6.01 29.44
CA ALA A 69 -0.17 5.08 30.47
C ALA A 69 -1.68 5.12 30.65
#